data_AF-A0A7C5W9Y2-F1
#
_entry.id   AF-A0A7C5W9Y2-F1
#
_cell.length_a   1.000
_cell.length_b   1.000
_cell.length_c   1.000
_cell.angle_alpha   90.00
_cell.angle_beta   90.00
_cell.angle_gamma   90.00
#
_symmetry.space_group_name_H-M   'P 1'
#
loop_
_entity.id
_entity.type
_entity.pdbx_description
1 polymer ?
#
loop_
_entity_poly.entity_id
_entity_poly.type
_entity_poly.pdbx_seq_one_letter_code
_entity_poly.pdbx_strand_id
1 'polypeptide(L)'
;MRKALILALVIAVALAFIGTALAVPPGKTVEFKDGKMGKVIFDGKKHANAGMKCSDCHPKVFKMKKGADKITMKDIYAGKFCGTCHNGKKAFKPQTGCKKCHHKKRKVIKGC
;
A
#
# COMPACT_ATOMS: atom_id res chain seq x y z
N MET A 1 17.17 5.67 43.39
CA MET A 1 15.70 5.85 43.16
C MET A 1 15.39 6.76 41.97
N ARG A 2 15.92 7.99 41.89
CA ARG A 2 15.67 8.91 40.75
C ARG A 2 16.11 8.38 39.37
N LYS A 3 17.28 7.73 39.26
CA LYS A 3 17.75 7.15 37.99
C LYS A 3 16.88 5.98 37.50
N ALA A 4 16.34 5.18 38.42
CA ALA A 4 15.42 4.09 38.10
C ALA A 4 14.05 4.62 37.63
N LEU A 5 13.55 5.69 38.25
CA LEU A 5 12.34 6.39 37.80
C LEU A 5 12.52 7.01 36.42
N ILE A 6 13.67 7.64 36.15
CA ILE A 6 13.98 8.22 34.83
C ILE A 6 14.07 7.13 33.75
N LEU A 7 14.74 6.00 34.04
CA LEU A 7 14.81 4.86 33.12
C LEU A 7 13.44 4.25 32.83
N ALA A 8 12.59 4.09 33.86
CA ALA A 8 11.22 3.59 33.68
C ALA A 8 10.36 4.55 32.85
N LEU A 9 10.51 5.87 33.04
CA LEU A 9 9.82 6.88 32.23
C LEU A 9 10.29 6.88 30.78
N VAL A 10 11.60 6.75 30.53
CA VAL A 10 12.16 6.69 29.17
C VAL A 10 11.70 5.41 28.44
N ILE A 11 11.64 4.27 29.13
CA ILE A 11 11.13 3.01 28.57
C ILE A 11 9.63 3.10 28.29
N ALA A 12 8.83 3.69 29.19
CA ALA A 12 7.39 3.89 29.00
C ALA A 12 7.09 4.84 27.82
N VAL A 13 7.87 5.91 27.67
CA VAL A 13 7.76 6.83 26.53
C VAL A 13 8.18 6.11 25.23
N ALA A 14 9.25 5.31 25.23
CA ALA A 14 9.67 4.55 24.06
C ALA A 14 8.63 3.49 23.62
N LEU A 15 7.97 2.81 24.57
CA LEU A 15 6.90 1.84 24.31
C LEU A 15 5.64 2.52 23.71
N ALA A 16 5.35 3.77 24.09
CA ALA A 16 4.23 4.54 23.54
C ALA A 16 4.39 4.92 22.05
N PHE A 17 5.59 4.80 21.48
CA PHE A 17 5.87 5.07 20.06
C PHE A 17 5.90 3.82 19.17
N ILE A 18 5.65 2.61 19.70
CA ILE A 18 5.79 1.36 18.92
C ILE A 18 4.63 1.11 17.93
N GLY A 19 3.51 1.83 18.02
CA GLY A 19 2.26 1.40 17.39
C GLY A 19 1.70 2.27 16.25
N THR A 20 2.44 2.60 15.18
CA THR A 20 1.81 3.15 13.96
C THR A 20 2.27 2.49 12.65
N ALA A 21 2.43 1.17 12.65
CA ALA A 21 2.55 0.40 11.41
C ALA A 21 1.16 0.12 10.80
N LEU A 22 0.46 1.17 10.34
CA LEU A 22 -0.84 1.00 9.68
C LEU A 22 -0.61 0.63 8.22
N ALA A 23 -0.54 -0.67 7.95
CA ALA A 23 -0.92 -1.24 6.65
C ALA A 23 -2.30 -0.70 6.24
N VAL A 24 -2.64 -0.65 4.95
CA VAL A 24 -3.92 -0.08 4.48
C VAL A 24 -5.08 -1.01 4.89
N PRO A 25 -5.85 -0.71 5.96
CA PRO A 25 -6.93 -1.60 6.37
C PRO A 25 -8.09 -1.56 5.37
N PRO A 26 -9.05 -2.50 5.47
CA PRO A 26 -10.33 -2.38 4.78
C PRO A 26 -10.96 -1.01 5.01
N GLY A 27 -11.32 -0.31 3.94
CA GLY A 27 -11.91 1.04 4.00
C GLY A 27 -10.91 2.20 3.88
N LYS A 28 -9.61 1.92 3.78
CA LYS A 28 -8.59 2.92 3.44
C LYS A 28 -8.02 2.67 2.05
N THR A 29 -7.46 3.73 1.48
CA THR A 29 -6.83 3.71 0.16
C THR A 29 -5.41 4.28 0.23
N VAL A 30 -4.56 3.87 -0.70
CA VAL A 30 -3.24 4.47 -0.93
C VAL A 30 -3.14 4.93 -2.37
N GLU A 31 -2.77 6.19 -2.55
CA GLU A 31 -2.54 6.78 -3.87
C GLU A 31 -1.05 6.73 -4.23
N PHE A 32 -0.76 6.29 -5.45
CA PHE A 32 0.53 6.40 -6.13
C PHE A 32 0.43 7.45 -7.22
N LYS A 33 1.17 8.55 -7.07
CA LYS A 33 1.03 9.76 -7.92
C LYS A 33 2.08 9.83 -9.04
N ASP A 34 3.07 8.95 -9.04
CA ASP A 34 4.32 9.12 -9.80
C ASP A 34 4.33 8.42 -11.17
N GLY A 35 3.15 8.20 -11.76
CA GLY A 35 3.01 7.52 -13.04
C GLY A 35 2.67 8.47 -14.19
N LYS A 36 3.43 8.40 -15.30
CA LYS A 36 3.09 9.08 -16.58
C LYS A 36 1.69 8.71 -17.11
N MET A 37 1.19 7.52 -16.73
CA MET A 37 -0.12 7.00 -17.15
C MET A 37 -1.29 7.46 -16.26
N GLY A 38 -1.03 8.25 -15.22
CA GLY A 38 -2.04 8.69 -14.25
C GLY A 38 -1.85 8.05 -12.88
N LYS A 39 -2.66 8.53 -11.92
CA LYS A 39 -2.58 8.06 -10.53
C LYS A 39 -3.13 6.65 -10.42
N VAL A 40 -2.53 5.86 -9.53
CA VAL A 40 -3.03 4.54 -9.14
C VAL A 40 -3.56 4.62 -7.73
N ILE A 41 -4.75 4.07 -7.49
CA ILE A 41 -5.35 4.01 -6.16
C ILE A 41 -5.45 2.54 -5.78
N PHE A 42 -4.70 2.14 -4.77
CA PHE A 42 -4.89 0.87 -4.09
C PHE A 42 -6.02 1.01 -3.08
N ASP A 43 -6.95 0.06 -3.09
CA ASP A 43 -8.12 0.03 -2.21
C ASP A 43 -8.07 -1.25 -1.35
N GLY A 44 -7.86 -1.07 -0.05
CA GLY A 44 -7.78 -2.19 0.90
C GLY A 44 -9.10 -2.92 1.06
N LYS A 45 -10.24 -2.24 0.92
CA LYS A 45 -11.57 -2.87 1.00
C LYS A 45 -11.79 -3.83 -0.16
N LYS A 46 -11.44 -3.43 -1.38
CA LYS A 46 -11.58 -4.30 -2.56
C LYS A 46 -10.77 -5.58 -2.44
N HIS A 47 -9.55 -5.48 -1.91
CA HIS A 47 -8.69 -6.66 -1.72
C HIS A 47 -9.17 -7.53 -0.57
N ALA A 48 -9.60 -6.93 0.55
CA ALA A 48 -10.20 -7.67 1.66
C ALA A 48 -11.48 -8.41 1.25
N ASN A 49 -12.35 -7.77 0.45
CA ASN A 49 -13.55 -8.40 -0.10
C ASN A 49 -13.24 -9.55 -1.07
N ALA A 50 -12.06 -9.54 -1.69
CA ALA A 50 -11.54 -10.64 -2.50
C ALA A 50 -10.93 -11.78 -1.63
N GLY A 51 -11.09 -11.73 -0.31
CA GLY A 51 -10.60 -12.74 0.63
C GLY A 51 -9.15 -12.57 1.06
N MET A 52 -8.49 -11.46 0.71
CA MET A 52 -7.08 -11.23 1.06
C MET A 52 -6.93 -10.78 2.52
N LYS A 53 -5.99 -11.40 3.23
CA LYS A 53 -5.63 -11.09 4.61
C LYS A 53 -4.37 -10.22 4.67
N CYS A 54 -4.16 -9.56 5.79
CA CYS A 54 -3.00 -8.67 6.01
C CYS A 54 -1.67 -9.39 5.75
N SER A 55 -1.56 -10.65 6.19
CA SER A 55 -0.37 -11.51 6.07
C SER A 55 -0.09 -11.95 4.62
N ASP A 56 -1.08 -11.91 3.73
CA ASP A 56 -0.88 -12.28 2.32
C ASP A 56 -0.08 -11.21 1.58
N CYS A 57 -0.12 -9.97 2.08
CA CYS A 57 0.57 -8.83 1.51
C CYS A 57 1.80 -8.43 2.33
N HIS A 58 1.70 -8.44 3.66
CA HIS A 58 2.71 -7.89 4.55
C HIS A 58 3.37 -8.96 5.44
N PRO A 59 4.69 -8.85 5.67
CA PRO A 59 5.64 -7.97 4.99
C PRO A 59 6.13 -8.52 3.64
N LYS A 60 5.64 -9.69 3.22
CA LYS A 60 6.21 -10.49 2.12
C LYS A 60 6.19 -9.80 0.76
N VAL A 61 5.08 -9.16 0.40
CA VAL A 61 4.88 -8.51 -0.91
C VAL A 61 5.13 -7.00 -0.82
N PHE A 62 4.72 -6.39 0.29
CA PHE A 62 4.89 -4.97 0.57
C PHE A 62 5.37 -4.77 2.00
N LYS A 63 6.18 -3.73 2.22
CA LYS A 63 6.54 -3.26 3.55
C LYS A 63 5.37 -2.48 4.16
N MET A 64 5.23 -2.57 5.48
CA MET A 64 4.22 -1.80 6.24
C MET A 64 4.63 -0.32 6.43
N LYS A 65 5.21 0.28 5.39
CA LYS A 65 5.62 1.69 5.38
C LYS A 65 5.38 2.26 3.99
N LYS A 66 4.51 3.27 3.91
CA LYS A 66 4.20 3.95 2.66
C LYS A 66 5.47 4.53 2.03
N GLY A 67 5.68 4.25 0.74
CA GLY A 67 6.84 4.72 -0.02
C GLY A 67 8.15 3.99 0.28
N ALA A 68 8.16 2.97 1.15
CA ALA A 68 9.37 2.18 1.43
C ALA A 68 9.71 1.19 0.31
N ASP A 69 8.73 0.84 -0.53
CA ASP A 69 8.90 0.02 -1.71
C ASP A 69 8.92 0.88 -2.96
N LYS A 70 9.99 0.75 -3.76
CA LYS A 70 10.06 1.31 -5.10
C LYS A 70 9.37 0.36 -6.07
N ILE A 71 8.10 0.61 -6.34
CA ILE A 71 7.30 -0.23 -7.23
C ILE A 71 7.46 0.27 -8.66
N THR A 72 7.96 -0.59 -9.55
CA THR A 72 8.05 -0.29 -10.98
C THR A 72 7.15 -1.23 -11.79
N MET A 73 6.68 -0.78 -12.97
CA MET A 73 5.94 -1.66 -13.87
C MET A 73 6.79 -2.85 -14.35
N LYS A 74 8.11 -2.68 -14.46
CA LYS A 74 9.05 -3.77 -14.77
C LYS A 74 8.98 -4.86 -13.70
N ASP A 75 9.01 -4.49 -12.42
CA ASP A 75 8.89 -5.45 -11.32
C ASP A 75 7.50 -6.11 -11.28
N ILE A 76 6.44 -5.35 -11.55
CA ILE A 76 5.07 -5.88 -11.64
C ILE A 76 4.97 -6.92 -12.77
N TYR A 77 5.53 -6.65 -13.94
CA TYR A 77 5.54 -7.62 -15.04
C TYR A 77 6.41 -8.83 -14.75
N ALA A 78 7.43 -8.69 -13.91
CA ALA A 78 8.25 -9.79 -13.39
C ALA A 78 7.57 -10.56 -12.23
N GLY A 79 6.30 -10.26 -11.90
CA GLY A 79 5.53 -10.98 -10.89
C GLY A 79 5.75 -10.51 -9.44
N LYS A 80 6.38 -9.35 -9.23
CA LYS A 80 6.56 -8.76 -7.90
C LYS A 80 5.43 -7.78 -7.56
N PHE A 81 5.31 -7.40 -6.29
CA PHE A 81 4.33 -6.42 -5.82
C PHE A 81 2.90 -6.80 -6.27
N CYS A 82 2.22 -5.90 -6.98
CA CYS A 82 0.90 -6.13 -7.57
C CYS A 82 0.89 -7.37 -8.47
N GLY A 83 1.98 -7.61 -9.20
CA GLY A 83 2.16 -8.73 -10.14
C GLY A 83 2.15 -10.10 -9.48
N THR A 84 2.36 -10.18 -8.16
CA THR A 84 2.28 -11.44 -7.41
C THR A 84 0.91 -12.10 -7.59
N CYS A 85 -0.15 -11.29 -7.61
CA CYS A 85 -1.52 -11.75 -7.80
C CYS A 85 -2.11 -11.32 -9.15
N HIS A 86 -1.80 -10.12 -9.62
CA HIS A 86 -2.16 -9.65 -10.97
C HIS A 86 -1.22 -10.30 -11.99
N ASN A 87 -1.45 -11.58 -12.28
CA ASN A 87 -0.65 -12.39 -13.18
C ASN A 87 -1.46 -13.05 -14.31
N GLY A 88 -2.77 -12.79 -14.36
CA GLY A 88 -3.70 -13.41 -15.31
C GLY A 88 -4.28 -14.75 -14.85
N LYS A 89 -3.82 -15.30 -13.73
CA LYS A 89 -4.37 -16.52 -13.11
C LYS A 89 -5.20 -16.20 -11.88
N LYS A 90 -4.61 -15.50 -10.91
CA LYS A 90 -5.30 -15.15 -9.64
C LYS A 90 -6.13 -13.87 -9.76
N ALA A 91 -5.63 -12.90 -10.52
CA ALA A 91 -6.34 -11.66 -10.85
C ALA A 91 -5.98 -11.22 -12.26
N PHE A 92 -6.61 -10.15 -12.75
CA PHE A 92 -6.37 -9.63 -14.10
C PHE A 92 -4.89 -9.34 -14.36
N LYS A 93 -4.48 -9.50 -15.62
CA LYS A 93 -3.09 -9.29 -16.06
C LYS A 93 -2.79 -7.79 -16.26
N PRO A 94 -1.71 -7.24 -15.68
CA PRO A 94 -1.36 -5.82 -15.76
C PRO A 94 -1.16 -5.33 -17.20
N GLN A 95 -0.60 -6.19 -18.06
CA GLN A 95 -0.28 -5.90 -19.46
C GLN A 95 -1.52 -5.56 -20.30
N THR A 96 -2.68 -6.14 -19.97
CA THR A 96 -3.95 -5.89 -20.69
C THR A 96 -4.91 -5.02 -19.89
N GLY A 97 -4.54 -4.67 -18.65
CA GLY A 97 -5.40 -4.03 -17.66
C GLY A 97 -4.99 -2.61 -17.26
N CYS A 98 -4.20 -1.89 -18.07
CA CYS A 98 -3.60 -0.61 -17.68
C CYS A 98 -4.60 0.39 -17.06
N LYS A 99 -5.78 0.55 -17.68
CA LYS A 99 -6.83 1.49 -17.21
C LYS A 99 -7.53 1.05 -15.91
N LYS A 100 -7.37 -0.20 -15.49
CA LYS A 100 -7.95 -0.72 -14.23
C LYS A 100 -7.20 -0.18 -13.01
N CYS A 101 -5.94 0.20 -13.17
CA CYS A 101 -5.11 0.80 -12.12
C CYS A 101 -4.82 2.26 -12.40
N HIS A 102 -4.45 2.60 -13.64
CA HIS A 102 -4.00 3.93 -14.02
C HIS A 102 -5.19 4.80 -14.43
N HIS A 103 -5.59 5.67 -13.50
CA HIS A 103 -6.65 6.64 -13.73
C HIS A 103 -6.04 7.99 -14.12
N LYS A 104 -6.28 8.44 -15.35
CA LYS A 104 -5.97 9.82 -15.75
C LYS A 104 -6.74 10.77 -14.83
N LYS A 105 -6.09 11.84 -14.35
CA LYS A 105 -6.80 12.93 -13.69
C LYS A 105 -7.82 13.47 -14.70
N ARG A 106 -9.12 13.29 -14.44
CA ARG A 106 -10.15 14.01 -15.18
C ARG A 106 -9.94 15.49 -14.79
N LYS A 107 -9.50 16.35 -15.73
CA LYS A 107 -9.63 17.80 -15.52
C LYS A 107 -11.13 18.04 -15.41
N VAL A 108 -11.61 18.23 -14.18
CA VAL A 108 -12.96 18.74 -13.96
C VAL A 108 -12.92 20.15 -14.51
N ILE A 109 -13.47 20.34 -15.71
CA ILE A 109 -13.73 21.68 -16.24
C ILE A 109 -14.90 22.18 -15.39
N LYS A 110 -14.59 22.90 -14.31
CA LYS A 110 -15.61 23.62 -13.54
C LYS A 110 -16.09 24.77 -14.44
N GLY A 111 -17.26 24.63 -15.05
CA GLY A 111 -17.85 25.73 -15.81
C GLY A 111 -18.76 25.36 -16.98
N CYS A 112 -19.57 24.31 -16.89
CA CYS A 112 -20.77 24.16 -17.70
C CYS A 112 -21.88 23.61 -16.82
#